data_AF-A0A3R6JUY3-F1
#
_entry.id   AF-A0A3R6JUY3-F1
#
_cell.length_a   1.000
_cell.length_b   1.000
_cell.length_c   1.000
_cell.angle_alpha   90.00
_cell.angle_beta   90.00
_cell.angle_gamma   90.00
#
_symmetry.space_group_name_H-M   'P 1'
#
loop_
_entity.id
_entity.type
_entity.pdbx_description
1 polymer ?
#
loop_
_entity_poly.entity_id
_entity_poly.type
_entity_poly.pdbx_seq_one_letter_code
_entity_poly.pdbx_strand_id
1 'polypeptide(L)' 'MKDGWHILKGYEVYVENNMVMYGIKEDHNGESVTAYPYRCNTTYGGCDNVSGEVKADTFRRSGLYSLQ' A
#
# COMPACT_ATOMS: atom_id res chain seq x y z
N MET A 1 2.17 -11.25 10.51
CA MET A 1 2.76 -11.50 9.18
C MET A 1 4.25 -11.73 9.35
N LYS A 2 4.91 -12.42 8.42
CA LYS A 2 6.38 -12.44 8.35
C LYS A 2 6.84 -11.27 7.48
N ASP A 3 8.05 -10.79 7.69
CA ASP A 3 8.64 -9.78 6.81
C ASP A 3 8.89 -10.36 5.41
N GLY A 4 8.81 -9.51 4.39
CA GLY A 4 8.99 -9.87 2.99
C GLY A 4 7.83 -9.45 2.09
N TRP A 5 7.77 -10.04 0.90
CA TRP A 5 6.77 -9.74 -0.11
C TRP A 5 5.47 -10.51 0.13
N HIS A 6 4.33 -9.81 -0.01
CA HIS A 6 2.99 -10.35 0.16
C HIS A 6 2.04 -9.79 -0.90
N ILE A 7 0.99 -10.54 -1.23
CA ILE A 7 -0.10 -10.02 -2.06
C ILE A 7 -1.23 -9.50 -1.17
N LEU A 8 -1.44 -8.18 -1.18
CA LEU A 8 -2.53 -7.50 -0.47
C LEU A 8 -3.39 -6.74 -1.48
N LYS A 9 -4.70 -7.05 -1.52
CA LYS A 9 -5.66 -6.41 -2.45
C LYS A 9 -5.25 -6.48 -3.93
N GLY A 10 -4.54 -7.54 -4.31
CA GLY A 10 -4.01 -7.71 -5.66
C GLY A 10 -2.71 -6.96 -5.92
N TYR A 11 -2.20 -6.18 -4.97
CA TYR A 11 -0.88 -5.56 -5.06
C TYR A 11 0.20 -6.43 -4.44
N GLU A 12 1.38 -6.44 -5.03
CA GLU A 12 2.58 -6.99 -4.42
C GLU A 12 3.20 -5.93 -3.51
N VAL A 13 3.26 -6.20 -2.20
CA VAL A 13 3.76 -5.24 -1.18
C VAL A 13 4.87 -5.84 -0.36
N TYR A 14 5.85 -5.02 -0.02
CA TYR A 14 6.88 -5.36 0.94
C TYR A 14 6.42 -4.95 2.35
N VAL A 15 6.41 -5.92 3.26
CA VAL A 15 6.01 -5.77 4.66
C VAL A 15 7.23 -5.97 5.55
N GLU A 16 7.44 -5.04 6.47
CA GLU A 16 8.49 -5.11 7.49
C GLU A 16 7.90 -4.73 8.85
N ASN A 17 8.15 -5.52 9.89
CA ASN A 17 7.59 -5.34 11.23
C ASN A 17 6.04 -5.24 11.23
N ASN A 18 5.38 -5.99 10.34
CA ASN A 18 3.94 -5.92 10.03
C ASN A 18 3.45 -4.61 9.42
N MET A 19 4.33 -3.69 9.03
CA MET A 19 3.99 -2.42 8.37
C MET A 19 4.23 -2.52 6.86
N VAL A 20 3.37 -1.89 6.07
CA VAL A 20 3.57 -1.80 4.61
C VAL A 20 4.56 -0.68 4.33
N MET A 21 5.67 -1.03 3.67
CA MET A 21 6.73 -0.08 3.36
C MET A 21 6.52 0.54 1.97
N TYR A 22 6.38 -0.32 0.97
CA TYR A 22 6.12 0.03 -0.43
C TYR A 22 5.57 -1.20 -1.14
N GLY A 23 5.22 -1.07 -2.41
CA GLY A 23 4.82 -2.18 -3.25
C GLY A 23 5.09 -1.92 -4.72
N ILE A 24 4.52 -2.78 -5.54
CA ILE A 24 4.60 -2.73 -6.99
C ILE A 24 3.17 -2.64 -7.52
N LYS A 25 2.97 -1.73 -8.47
CA LYS A 25 1.74 -1.63 -9.27
C LYS A 25 2.11 -1.50 -10.73
N GLU A 26 1.18 -1.81 -11.61
CA GLU A 26 1.29 -1.45 -13.03
C GLU A 26 0.92 0.02 -13.22
N ASP A 27 1.73 0.74 -14.01
CA ASP A 27 1.41 2.09 -14.46
C ASP A 27 0.45 2.06 -15.68
N HIS A 28 0.19 3.23 -16.27
CA HIS A 28 -0.69 3.35 -17.44
C HIS A 28 -0.11 2.70 -18.71
N ASN A 29 1.18 2.37 -18.73
CA ASN A 29 1.88 1.71 -19.83
C ASN A 29 1.98 0.19 -19.60
N GLY A 30 1.47 -0.33 -18.47
CA GLY A 30 1.61 -1.73 -18.07
C GLY A 30 2.99 -2.06 -17.52
N GLU A 31 3.82 -1.06 -17.20
CA GLU A 31 5.12 -1.29 -16.58
C GLU A 31 4.97 -1.43 -15.06
N SER A 32 5.69 -2.39 -14.49
CA SER A 32 5.76 -2.57 -13.04
C SER A 32 6.60 -1.45 -12.42
N VAL A 33 5.96 -0.57 -11.67
CA VAL A 33 6.59 0.57 -10.99
C VAL A 33 6.48 0.43 -9.48
N THR A 34 7.46 0.97 -8.77
CA THR A 34 7.38 1.11 -7.31
C THR A 34 6.26 2.07 -6.95
N ALA A 35 5.43 1.68 -5.99
CA ALA A 35 4.35 2.48 -5.46
C ALA A 35 4.39 2.48 -3.92
N TYR A 36 3.78 3.49 -3.31
CA TYR A 36 3.78 3.66 -1.87
C TYR A 36 2.36 3.59 -1.30
N PRO A 37 2.18 3.10 -0.06
CA PRO A 37 0.86 3.08 0.55
C PRO A 37 0.41 4.52 0.85
N TYR A 38 -0.78 4.86 0.38
CA TYR A 38 -1.44 6.13 0.65
C TYR A 38 -2.77 5.89 1.37
N ARG A 39 -3.11 6.79 2.31
CA ARG A 39 -4.42 6.85 2.96
C ARG A 39 -5.21 8.02 2.39
N CYS A 40 -6.35 7.76 1.77
CA CYS A 40 -7.18 8.84 1.23
C CYS A 40 -8.09 9.44 2.30
N ASN A 41 -8.09 10.77 2.36
CA ASN A 41 -8.90 11.55 3.29
C ASN A 41 -10.27 11.82 2.65
N THR A 42 -11.30 11.13 3.13
CA THR A 42 -12.66 11.24 2.60
C THR A 42 -13.36 12.55 3.00
N THR A 43 -12.84 13.28 3.99
CA THR A 43 -13.46 14.50 4.52
C THR A 43 -12.99 15.75 3.77
N TYR A 44 -11.69 15.84 3.47
CA TYR A 44 -11.08 17.05 2.88
C TYR A 44 -10.51 16.81 1.48
N GLY A 45 -10.59 15.58 0.97
CA GLY A 45 -9.92 15.17 -0.27
C GLY A 45 -8.41 14.97 -0.09
N GLY A 46 -7.79 14.38 -1.10
CA GLY A 46 -6.35 14.08 -1.09
C GLY A 46 -6.00 12.74 -0.43
N CYS A 47 -4.72 12.37 -0.55
CA CYS A 47 -4.20 11.15 0.07
C CYS A 47 -2.82 11.42 0.68
N ASP A 48 -2.59 10.88 1.88
CA ASP A 48 -1.34 11.00 2.63
C ASP A 48 -0.47 9.77 2.40
N ASN A 49 0.84 9.93 2.21
CA ASN A 49 1.77 8.80 2.20
C ASN A 49 1.89 8.25 3.63
N VAL A 50 1.71 6.94 3.80
CA VAL A 50 1.72 6.24 5.11
C VAL A 50 2.69 5.06 5.12
N SER A 51 3.79 5.18 4.38
CA SER A 51 4.86 4.18 4.31
C SER A 51 5.46 3.91 5.69
N GLY A 52 5.47 2.65 6.11
CA GLY A 52 5.93 2.27 7.45
C GLY A 52 4.96 2.62 8.59
N GLU A 53 3.80 3.21 8.30
CA GLU A 53 2.80 3.61 9.30
C GLU A 53 1.56 2.71 9.30
N VAL A 54 1.20 2.12 8.15
CA VAL A 54 0.02 1.26 8.02
C VAL A 54 0.36 -0.21 8.21
N LYS A 55 -0.34 -0.86 9.15
CA LYS A 55 -0.25 -2.30 9.33
C LYS A 55 -0.78 -3.05 8.11
N ALA A 56 -0.11 -4.13 7.70
CA ALA A 56 -0.51 -4.96 6.57
C ALA A 56 -1.97 -5.48 6.67
N ASP A 57 -2.39 -5.92 7.86
CA ASP A 57 -3.78 -6.34 8.10
C ASP A 57 -4.80 -5.20 7.95
N THR A 58 -4.43 -3.97 8.33
CA THR A 58 -5.26 -2.77 8.16
C THR A 58 -5.35 -2.40 6.69
N PHE A 59 -4.20 -2.37 6.00
CA PHE A 59 -4.12 -2.11 4.57
C PHE A 59 -4.96 -3.11 3.76
N ARG A 60 -4.91 -4.40 4.12
CA ARG A 60 -5.68 -5.47 3.47
C ARG A 60 -7.20 -5.28 3.59
N ARG A 61 -7.68 -4.86 4.76
CA ARG A 61 -9.13 -4.83 5.07
C ARG A 61 -9.83 -3.52 4.74
N SER A 62 -9.14 -2.38 4.86
CA SER A 62 -9.78 -1.07 4.79
C SER A 62 -9.76 -0.49 3.38
N GLY A 63 -10.90 -0.06 2.84
CA GLY A 63 -10.98 0.62 1.54
C GLY A 63 -10.33 2.01 1.49
N LEU A 64 -9.84 2.54 2.61
CA LEU A 64 -9.22 3.87 2.70
C LEU A 64 -7.76 3.91 2.22
N TYR A 65 -7.15 2.74 2.02
CA TYR A 65 -5.74 2.62 1.66
C TYR A 65 -5.57 2.03 0.26
N SER A 66 -4.66 2.61 -0.52
CA SER A 66 -4.28 2.18 -1.86
C SER A 66 -2.78 2.35 -2.08
N LEU A 67 -2.24 1.70 -3.12
CA LEU A 67 -0.89 1.97 -3.61
C LEU A 67 -0.94 3.01 -4.72
N GLN A 68 -0.08 4.03 -4.64
CA GLN A 68 0.00 5.11 -5.61
C GLN A 68 1.43 5.35 -6.06
#